data_AF-A0A8D8W410-F1
#
_entry.id   AF-A0A8D8W410-F1
#
_cell.length_a   1.000
_cell.length_b   1.000
_cell.length_c   1.000
_cell.angle_alpha   90.00
_cell.angle_beta   90.00
_cell.angle_gamma   90.00
#
_symmetry.space_group_name_H-M   'P 1'
#
loop_
_entity.id
_entity.type
_entity.pdbx_description
1 polymer ?
#
loop_
_entity_poly.entity_id
_entity_poly.type
_entity_poly.pdbx_seq_one_letter_code
_entity_poly.pdbx_strand_id
1 'polypeptide(L)'
;MTGIQPNCMLICSWHPMTPTMNKTLMHGPLVMQKALLPIGQLSEEASEARNKHIRLYRRDFAIKFSGEACNMDVSNRLLLTSDPLMTGMRPGRNKSFQERQ
;
A
#
# COMPACT_ATOMS: atom_id res chain seq x y z
N MET A 1 30.78 15.31 3.85
CA MET A 1 29.46 15.94 4.06
C MET A 1 29.18 16.92 2.93
N THR A 2 29.04 16.42 1.70
CA THR A 2 28.64 17.25 0.55
C THR A 2 27.14 17.09 0.40
N GLY A 3 26.38 18.02 0.98
CA GLY A 3 24.94 18.10 0.77
C GLY A 3 24.69 18.37 -0.70
N ILE A 4 24.16 17.37 -1.40
CA ILE A 4 23.63 17.54 -2.75
C ILE A 4 22.47 18.54 -2.60
N GLN A 5 22.72 19.81 -2.90
CA GLN A 5 21.64 20.79 -2.96
C GLN A 5 20.74 20.40 -4.12
N PRO A 6 19.44 20.13 -3.87
CA PRO A 6 18.57 19.73 -4.95
C PRO A 6 18.33 20.95 -5.84
N ASN A 7 18.74 20.86 -7.11
CA ASN A 7 18.68 21.94 -8.12
C ASN A 7 17.30 22.61 -8.22
N CYS A 8 16.23 21.95 -7.78
CA CYS A 8 14.89 22.52 -7.68
C CYS A 8 14.78 23.74 -6.74
N MET A 9 15.71 23.93 -5.79
CA MET A 9 15.75 25.13 -4.94
C MET A 9 16.11 26.39 -5.71
N LEU A 10 16.90 26.26 -6.80
CA LEU A 10 17.34 27.38 -7.64
C LEU A 10 16.27 27.80 -8.66
N ILE A 11 15.46 26.85 -9.13
CA ILE A 11 14.45 27.08 -10.18
C ILE A 11 13.13 27.61 -9.59
N CYS A 12 12.79 27.22 -8.36
CA CYS A 12 11.56 27.64 -7.68
C CYS A 12 11.84 28.43 -6.39
N SER A 13 12.69 29.46 -6.46
CA SER A 13 13.06 30.28 -5.28
C SER A 13 11.87 30.97 -4.58
N TRP A 14 10.75 31.17 -5.28
CA TRP A 14 9.57 31.87 -4.76
C TRP A 14 8.54 30.94 -4.09
N HIS A 15 8.67 29.61 -4.23
CA HIS A 15 7.73 28.65 -3.68
C HIS A 15 8.45 27.62 -2.79
N PRO A 16 8.16 27.56 -1.48
CA PRO A 16 8.76 26.56 -0.61
C PRO A 16 8.28 25.15 -0.99
N MET A 17 9.18 24.16 -0.91
CA MET A 17 8.84 22.78 -1.24
C MET A 17 7.79 22.20 -0.31
N THR A 18 6.96 21.29 -0.83
CA THR A 18 6.06 20.48 -0.01
C THR A 18 6.86 19.60 0.96
N PRO A 19 6.32 19.32 2.15
CA PRO A 19 7.01 18.51 3.15
C PRO A 19 7.30 17.08 2.68
N THR A 20 6.49 16.53 1.77
CA THR A 20 6.74 15.23 1.13
C THR A 20 7.98 15.28 0.25
N MET A 21 8.07 16.27 -0.63
CA MET A 21 9.23 16.45 -1.51
C MET A 21 10.50 16.71 -0.71
N ASN A 22 10.43 17.56 0.33
CA ASN A 22 11.56 17.81 1.22
C ASN A 22 12.04 16.52 1.92
N LYS A 23 11.11 15.71 2.46
CA LYS A 23 11.45 14.44 3.10
C LYS A 23 12.06 13.44 2.13
N THR A 24 11.53 13.31 0.92
CA THR A 24 12.08 12.40 -0.10
C THR A 24 13.48 12.79 -0.52
N LEU A 25 13.72 14.08 -0.80
CA LEU A 25 15.01 14.57 -1.29
C LEU A 25 16.09 14.59 -0.19
N MET A 26 15.75 15.07 1.01
CA MET A 26 16.72 15.24 2.10
C MET A 26 16.93 13.96 2.92
N HIS A 27 15.85 13.23 3.21
CA HIS A 27 15.89 12.05 4.08
C HIS A 27 15.83 10.72 3.30
N GLY A 28 15.58 10.74 1.98
CA GLY A 28 15.51 9.53 1.15
C GLY A 28 16.72 8.60 1.31
N PRO A 29 17.97 9.08 1.11
CA PRO A 29 19.15 8.22 1.24
C PRO A 29 19.33 7.62 2.64
N LEU A 30 18.97 8.38 3.69
CA LEU A 30 19.04 7.91 5.07
C LEU A 30 18.01 6.80 5.35
N VAL A 31 16.80 6.95 4.80
CA VAL A 31 15.74 5.93 4.90
C VAL A 31 16.15 4.68 4.13
N MET A 32 16.72 4.81 2.94
CA MET A 32 17.20 3.68 2.15
C MET A 32 18.29 2.87 2.87
N GLN A 33 19.21 3.53 3.58
CA GLN A 33 20.26 2.85 4.34
C GLN A 33 19.75 2.15 5.61
N LYS A 34 18.68 2.67 6.23
CA LYS A 34 18.13 2.13 7.48
C LYS A 34 16.99 1.13 7.27
N ALA A 35 16.35 1.12 6.10
CA ALA A 35 15.23 0.23 5.81
C ALA A 35 15.71 -1.21 5.64
N LEU A 36 15.04 -2.14 6.32
CA LEU A 36 15.29 -3.59 6.19
C LEU A 36 14.80 -4.16 4.86
N LEU A 37 13.74 -3.57 4.31
CA LEU A 37 13.03 -4.03 3.12
C LEU A 37 13.03 -2.91 2.05
N PRO A 38 12.95 -3.27 0.76
CA PRO A 38 12.77 -2.29 -0.30
C PRO A 38 11.49 -1.47 -0.07
N ILE A 39 11.57 -0.17 -0.38
CA ILE A 39 10.50 0.80 -0.12
C ILE A 39 9.16 0.37 -0.73
N GLY A 40 9.17 -0.31 -1.88
CA GLY A 40 7.95 -0.82 -2.51
C GLY A 40 7.20 -1.88 -1.69
N GLN A 41 7.90 -2.69 -0.89
CA GLN A 41 7.25 -3.67 0.01
C GLN A 41 6.68 -3.04 1.27
N LEU A 42 7.20 -1.88 1.67
CA LEU A 42 6.69 -1.08 2.80
C LEU A 42 5.60 -0.08 2.36
N SER A 43 5.16 -0.13 1.10
CA SER A 43 4.18 0.79 0.55
C SER A 43 2.79 0.60 1.16
N GLU A 44 2.09 1.71 1.40
CA GLU A 44 0.71 1.74 1.92
C GLU A 44 -0.31 1.26 0.87
N GLU A 45 0.03 1.34 -0.43
CA GLU A 45 -0.87 1.05 -1.56
C GLU A 45 -1.54 -0.34 -1.46
N ALA A 46 -0.81 -1.35 -0.97
CA ALA A 46 -1.35 -2.70 -0.80
C ALA A 46 -2.46 -2.75 0.26
N SER A 47 -2.32 -1.98 1.35
CA SER A 47 -3.33 -1.85 2.40
C SER A 47 -4.54 -1.06 1.89
N GLU A 48 -4.32 0.03 1.18
CA GLU A 48 -5.40 0.84 0.59
C GLU A 48 -6.22 0.06 -0.44
N ALA A 49 -5.59 -0.76 -1.27
CA ALA A 49 -6.29 -1.65 -2.20
C ALA A 49 -7.27 -2.59 -1.44
N ARG A 50 -6.91 -2.99 -0.22
CA ARG A 50 -7.76 -3.82 0.64
C ARG A 50 -9.03 -3.11 1.10
N ASN A 51 -9.07 -1.78 1.13
CA ASN A 51 -10.28 -1.02 1.44
C ASN A 51 -11.44 -1.29 0.46
N LYS A 52 -11.13 -1.65 -0.80
CA LYS A 52 -12.15 -2.10 -1.76
C LYS A 52 -12.84 -3.38 -1.29
N HIS A 53 -12.08 -4.32 -0.74
CA HIS A 53 -12.61 -5.57 -0.21
C HIS A 53 -13.47 -5.35 1.03
N ILE A 54 -13.08 -4.43 1.91
CA ILE A 54 -13.88 -4.06 3.10
C ILE A 54 -15.28 -3.59 2.68
N ARG A 55 -15.36 -2.67 1.70
CA ARG A 55 -16.64 -2.18 1.18
C ARG A 55 -17.49 -3.31 0.57
N LEU A 56 -16.86 -4.22 -0.17
CA LEU A 56 -17.53 -5.37 -0.78
C LEU A 56 -18.05 -6.37 0.25
N TYR A 57 -17.24 -6.69 1.27
CA TYR A 57 -17.65 -7.62 2.34
C TYR A 57 -18.80 -7.09 3.17
N ARG A 58 -18.79 -5.79 3.48
CA ARG A 58 -19.92 -5.13 4.17
C ARG A 58 -21.22 -5.19 3.37
N ARG A 59 -21.15 -5.04 2.05
CA ARG A 59 -22.35 -5.00 1.19
C ARG A 59 -22.97 -6.38 1.00
N ASP A 60 -22.12 -7.37 0.68
CA ASP A 60 -22.55 -8.64 0.09
C ASP A 60 -22.49 -9.83 1.07
N PHE A 61 -21.73 -9.73 2.16
CA PHE A 61 -21.42 -10.91 3.01
C PHE A 61 -21.62 -10.70 4.50
N ALA A 62 -21.78 -9.47 4.97
CA ALA A 62 -21.97 -9.17 6.39
C ALA A 62 -23.45 -9.27 6.79
N ILE A 63 -23.70 -9.79 8.00
CA ILE A 63 -25.02 -9.78 8.62
C ILE A 63 -25.43 -8.33 8.92
N LYS A 64 -26.62 -7.93 8.46
CA LYS A 64 -27.18 -6.58 8.61
C LYS A 64 -28.15 -6.47 9.78
N PHE A 65 -27.81 -7.10 10.89
CA PHE A 65 -28.64 -7.10 12.11
C PHE A 65 -28.11 -6.12 13.15
N SER A 66 -26.81 -6.14 13.43
CA SER A 66 -26.14 -5.21 14.34
C SER A 66 -24.80 -4.77 13.78
N GLY A 67 -24.33 -3.60 14.21
CA GLY A 67 -23.00 -3.10 13.80
C GLY A 67 -21.86 -4.01 14.25
N GLU A 68 -21.99 -4.63 15.42
CA GLU A 68 -21.01 -5.58 15.96
C GLU A 68 -20.95 -6.87 15.14
N ALA A 69 -22.11 -7.46 14.83
CA ALA A 69 -22.17 -8.66 13.98
C ALA A 69 -21.59 -8.38 12.58
N CYS A 70 -21.93 -7.23 11.99
CA CYS A 70 -21.38 -6.80 10.71
C CYS A 70 -19.85 -6.67 10.74
N ASN A 71 -19.29 -6.03 11.78
CA ASN A 71 -17.85 -5.87 11.92
C ASN A 71 -17.14 -7.20 12.17
N MET A 72 -17.74 -8.10 12.96
CA MET A 72 -17.21 -9.43 13.20
C MET A 72 -17.14 -10.24 11.90
N ASP A 73 -18.19 -10.24 11.09
CA ASP A 73 -18.22 -10.95 9.81
C ASP A 73 -17.17 -10.42 8.83
N VAL A 74 -17.07 -9.09 8.72
CA VAL A 74 -16.07 -8.45 7.86
C VAL A 74 -14.65 -8.79 8.30
N SER A 75 -14.39 -8.76 9.62
CA SER A 75 -13.09 -9.11 10.19
C SER A 75 -12.74 -10.58 9.94
N ASN A 76 -13.65 -11.50 10.23
CA ASN A 76 -13.48 -12.93 10.00
C ASN A 76 -13.17 -13.22 8.52
N ARG A 77 -13.87 -12.57 7.60
CA ARG A 77 -13.63 -12.74 6.16
C ARG A 77 -12.29 -12.17 5.72
N LEU A 78 -11.88 -11.04 6.29
CA LEU A 78 -10.55 -10.47 6.03
C LEU A 78 -9.46 -11.44 6.50
N LEU A 79 -9.59 -12.02 7.70
CA LEU A 79 -8.63 -13.00 8.22
C LEU A 79 -8.50 -14.23 7.30
N LEU A 80 -9.63 -14.82 6.90
CA LEU A 80 -9.66 -15.96 5.97
C LEU A 80 -9.02 -15.65 4.62
N THR A 81 -9.10 -14.39 4.16
CA THR A 81 -8.50 -13.99 2.89
C THR A 81 -7.04 -13.61 2.96
N SER A 82 -6.52 -13.27 4.14
CA SER A 82 -5.09 -13.06 4.38
C SER A 82 -4.32 -14.30 4.77
N ASP A 83 -4.99 -15.41 5.08
CA ASP A 83 -4.32 -16.66 5.46
C ASP A 83 -3.40 -17.15 4.32
N PRO A 84 -2.08 -17.29 4.56
CA PRO A 84 -1.12 -17.79 3.58
C PRO A 84 -1.44 -19.20 3.09
N LEU A 85 -1.95 -20.08 3.96
CA LEU A 85 -2.28 -21.46 3.62
C LEU A 85 -3.41 -21.49 2.58
N MET A 86 -4.52 -20.81 2.90
CA MET A 86 -5.66 -20.69 2.00
C MET A 86 -5.29 -19.94 0.72
N THR A 87 -4.37 -18.98 0.79
CA THR A 87 -3.91 -18.23 -0.39
C THR A 87 -3.08 -19.11 -1.32
N GLY A 88 -2.19 -19.96 -0.79
CA GLY A 88 -1.38 -20.88 -1.59
C GLY A 88 -2.21 -21.98 -2.27
N MET A 89 -3.33 -22.36 -1.68
CA MET A 89 -4.27 -23.33 -2.24
C MET A 89 -5.24 -22.75 -3.28
N ARG A 90 -5.33 -21.42 -3.41
CA ARG A 90 -6.25 -20.81 -4.37
C ARG A 90 -5.80 -21.14 -5.80
N PRO A 91 -6.73 -21.52 -6.69
CA PRO A 91 -6.39 -21.72 -8.09
C PRO A 91 -5.82 -20.40 -8.63
N GLY A 92 -4.57 -20.45 -9.07
CA GLY A 92 -3.94 -19.31 -9.70
C GLY A 92 -4.75 -18.88 -10.91
N ARG A 93 -4.89 -17.56 -11.12
CA ARG A 93 -5.24 -17.08 -12.46
C ARG A 93 -4.06 -17.41 -13.35
N ASN A 94 -4.19 -18.44 -14.18
CA ASN A 94 -3.29 -18.64 -15.31
C ASN A 94 -3.33 -17.36 -16.15
N LYS A 95 -2.29 -16.53 -16.05
CA LYS A 95 -2.13 -15.39 -16.93
C LYS A 95 -1.65 -15.93 -18.27
N SER A 96 -2.57 -16.28 -19.16
CA SER A 96 -2.27 -16.31 -20.59
C SER A 96 -2.05 -14.86 -21.05
N PHE A 97 -0.87 -14.34 -20.76
CA PHE A 97 -0.35 -13.05 -21.22
C PHE A 97 1.09 -13.28 -21.66
N GLN A 98 1.27 -14.19 -22.61
CA GLN A 98 2.49 -14.25 -23.42
C GLN A 98 2.28 -13.35 -24.63
N GLU A 99 3.26 -12.48 -24.84
CA GLU A 99 3.66 -11.86 -26.11
C GLU A 99 2.69 -10.89 -26.80
N ARG A 100 2.76 -9.63 -26.39
CA ARG A 100 2.88 -8.51 -27.35
C ARG A 100 4.00 -7.59 -26.87
N GLN A 101 5.23 -8.01 -27.20
CA GLN A 101 6.33 -7.06 -27.45
C GLN A 101 6.05 -6.33 -28.76
#